data_AF-A0A101HLJ3-F1
#
_entry.id   AF-A0A101HLJ3-F1
#
_cell.length_a   1.000
_cell.length_b   1.000
_cell.length_c   1.000
_cell.angle_alpha   90.00
_cell.angle_beta   90.00
_cell.angle_gamma   90.00
#
_symmetry.space_group_name_H-M   'P 1'
#
loop_
_entity.id
_entity.type
_entity.pdbx_description
1 polymer ?
#
loop_
_entity_poly.entity_id
_entity_poly.type
_entity_poly.pdbx_seq_one_letter_code
_entity_poly.pdbx_strand_id
1 'polypeptide(L)'
;MVKLGIDFGTSRIGLALQIEDVEIPLRTIDHSGYRKTLSRILEEKKVEIVVIGLPISMSGRFSESTMRAVSFAEKVKNIYSGPVFLVDESLTTKTAMRMSQEVGQDFSKVKDVFSAMQILRNESSITARRWEVRERRVVCRDLREIPSNSRVLLYKPESARIEGIDSLETDPGVFVEDPQIFLAFKRKGMNPVNLIADIDFSTYDIIVIACGEELDGKLDLNSEGPQVIECSWLNG
;
A
#
# COMPACT_ATOMS: atom_id res chain seq x y z
N MET A 1 -15.62 -19.27 4.87
CA MET A 1 -14.63 -18.58 4.04
C MET A 1 -13.24 -18.88 4.58
N VAL A 2 -12.28 -19.21 3.72
CA VAL A 2 -10.87 -19.48 4.09
C VAL A 2 -9.99 -18.32 3.65
N LYS A 3 -9.37 -17.63 4.61
CA LYS A 3 -8.37 -16.58 4.33
C LYS A 3 -6.96 -17.08 4.64
N LEU A 4 -5.96 -16.60 3.92
CA LEU A 4 -4.55 -16.81 4.19
C LEU A 4 -3.89 -15.48 4.61
N GLY A 5 -3.40 -15.42 5.84
CA GLY A 5 -2.61 -14.32 6.37
C GLY A 5 -1.12 -14.54 6.08
N ILE A 6 -0.43 -13.49 5.67
CA ILE A 6 0.99 -13.53 5.30
C ILE A 6 1.75 -12.38 5.97
N ASP A 7 2.70 -12.72 6.82
CA ASP A 7 3.74 -11.80 7.30
C ASP A 7 4.99 -11.93 6.42
N PHE A 8 5.30 -10.89 5.65
CA PHE A 8 6.39 -10.90 4.68
C PHE A 8 7.68 -10.32 5.27
N GLY A 9 8.55 -11.21 5.77
CA GLY A 9 9.89 -10.88 6.25
C GLY A 9 10.98 -11.01 5.19
N THR A 10 12.19 -10.52 5.51
CA THR A 10 13.36 -10.58 4.60
C THR A 10 13.94 -11.98 4.43
N SER A 11 13.81 -12.83 5.45
CA SER A 11 14.40 -14.19 5.46
C SER A 11 13.33 -15.27 5.39
N ARG A 12 12.21 -15.05 6.09
CA ARG A 12 11.11 -16.00 6.23
C ARG A 12 9.78 -15.30 6.01
N ILE A 13 8.79 -16.09 5.64
CA ILE A 13 7.41 -15.66 5.45
C ILE A 13 6.55 -16.45 6.44
N GLY A 14 5.89 -15.74 7.35
CA GLY A 14 4.94 -16.33 8.29
C GLY A 14 3.58 -16.51 7.64
N LEU A 15 2.96 -17.68 7.83
CA LEU A 15 1.64 -17.99 7.27
C LEU A 15 0.67 -18.41 8.37
N ALA A 16 -0.57 -17.94 8.27
CA ALA A 16 -1.70 -18.33 9.10
C ALA A 16 -2.96 -18.46 8.24
N LEU A 17 -3.93 -19.26 8.68
CA LEU A 17 -5.24 -19.35 8.05
C LEU A 17 -6.28 -18.70 8.96
N GLN A 18 -7.34 -18.15 8.37
CA GLN A 18 -8.58 -17.86 9.09
C GLN A 18 -9.69 -18.72 8.49
N ILE A 19 -10.35 -19.53 9.31
CA ILE A 19 -11.47 -20.38 8.92
C ILE A 19 -12.59 -20.11 9.92
N GLU A 20 -13.75 -19.66 9.43
CA GLU A 20 -14.91 -19.34 10.28
C GLU A 20 -14.54 -18.39 11.44
N ASP A 21 -13.83 -17.30 11.11
CA ASP A 21 -13.35 -16.27 12.05
C ASP A 21 -12.37 -16.73 13.13
N VAL A 22 -11.82 -17.95 12.99
CA VAL A 22 -10.76 -18.47 13.86
C VAL A 22 -9.42 -18.43 13.14
N GLU A 23 -8.44 -17.70 13.67
CA GLU A 23 -7.07 -17.73 13.17
C GLU A 23 -6.32 -18.98 13.65
N ILE A 24 -5.68 -19.66 12.73
CA ILE A 24 -4.96 -20.91 12.95
C ILE A 24 -3.53 -20.72 12.43
N PRO A 25 -2.50 -20.95 13.27
CA PRO A 25 -1.11 -20.92 12.81
C PRO A 25 -0.88 -21.99 11.75
N LEU A 26 -0.23 -21.65 10.63
CA LEU A 26 0.08 -22.62 9.58
C LEU A 26 1.54 -23.08 9.64
N ARG A 27 2.48 -22.22 9.22
CA ARG A 27 3.93 -22.46 9.27
C ARG A 27 4.69 -21.23 8.78
N THR A 28 6.01 -21.23 8.94
CA THR A 28 6.90 -20.37 8.18
C THR A 28 7.37 -21.07 6.88
N ILE A 29 7.64 -20.29 5.85
CA ILE A 29 8.32 -20.75 4.63
C ILE A 29 9.52 -19.85 4.34
N ASP A 30 10.52 -20.38 3.64
CA ASP A 30 11.68 -19.59 3.23
C ASP A 30 11.30 -18.56 2.17
N HIS A 31 11.93 -17.39 2.27
CA HIS A 31 11.77 -16.37 1.23
C HIS A 31 12.33 -16.83 -0.12
N SER A 32 13.37 -17.66 -0.13
CA SER A 32 13.91 -18.25 -1.36
C SER A 32 12.93 -19.28 -1.94
N GLY A 33 12.44 -19.05 -3.16
CA GLY A 33 11.57 -20.02 -3.84
C GLY A 33 10.14 -20.12 -3.28
N TYR A 34 9.68 -19.14 -2.47
CA TYR A 34 8.36 -19.16 -1.85
C TYR A 34 7.21 -19.44 -2.82
N ARG A 35 7.32 -19.01 -4.09
CA ARG A 35 6.25 -19.05 -5.10
C ARG A 35 5.63 -20.43 -5.26
N LYS A 36 6.46 -21.48 -5.37
CA LYS A 36 5.98 -22.87 -5.57
C LYS A 36 5.23 -23.36 -4.33
N THR A 37 5.81 -23.13 -3.15
CA THR A 37 5.22 -23.53 -1.87
C THR A 37 3.92 -22.77 -1.60
N LEU A 38 3.89 -21.47 -1.87
CA LEU A 38 2.72 -20.62 -1.68
C LEU A 38 1.59 -21.01 -2.64
N SER A 39 1.89 -21.22 -3.93
CA SER A 39 0.88 -21.67 -4.92
C SER A 39 0.21 -22.97 -4.48
N ARG A 40 1.01 -23.94 -4.02
CA ARG A 40 0.50 -25.21 -3.48
C ARG A 40 -0.40 -25.01 -2.25
N ILE A 41 -0.03 -24.12 -1.33
CA ILE A 41 -0.85 -23.81 -0.14
C ILE A 41 -2.18 -23.18 -0.55
N LEU A 42 -2.15 -22.21 -1.47
CA LEU A 42 -3.35 -21.52 -1.97
C LEU A 42 -4.37 -22.52 -2.54
N GLU A 43 -3.90 -23.49 -3.33
CA GLU A 43 -4.71 -24.55 -3.91
C GLU A 43 -5.18 -25.58 -2.87
N GLU A 44 -4.26 -26.19 -2.12
CA GLU A 44 -4.57 -27.25 -1.14
C GLU A 44 -5.53 -26.79 -0.04
N LYS A 45 -5.40 -25.53 0.40
CA LYS A 45 -6.25 -24.96 1.45
C LYS A 45 -7.51 -24.30 0.90
N LYS A 46 -7.69 -24.28 -0.43
CA LYS A 46 -8.82 -23.62 -1.10
C LYS A 46 -8.98 -22.17 -0.62
N VAL A 47 -7.88 -21.42 -0.64
CA VAL A 47 -7.85 -20.04 -0.13
C VAL A 47 -8.76 -19.16 -1.00
N GLU A 48 -9.65 -18.41 -0.35
CA GLU A 48 -10.61 -17.51 -0.98
C GLU A 48 -10.15 -16.05 -0.92
N ILE A 49 -9.36 -15.66 0.08
CA ILE A 49 -8.78 -14.32 0.24
C ILE A 49 -7.36 -14.43 0.76
N VAL A 50 -6.45 -13.62 0.22
CA VAL A 50 -5.10 -13.44 0.79
C VAL A 50 -5.01 -12.08 1.47
N VAL A 51 -4.44 -12.06 2.67
CA VAL A 51 -4.21 -10.85 3.47
C VAL A 51 -2.73 -10.76 3.79
N ILE A 52 -2.09 -9.65 3.42
CA ILE A 52 -0.66 -9.43 3.55
C ILE A 52 -0.41 -8.24 4.45
N GLY A 53 0.51 -8.41 5.38
CA GLY A 53 1.00 -7.36 6.26
C GLY A 53 1.62 -6.20 5.50
N LEU A 54 1.18 -4.98 5.81
CA LEU A 54 1.78 -3.74 5.33
C LEU A 54 2.47 -3.02 6.50
N PRO A 55 3.81 -3.12 6.61
CA PRO A 55 4.53 -2.44 7.67
C PRO A 55 4.52 -0.94 7.39
N ILE A 56 3.83 -0.17 8.24
CA ILE A 56 3.82 1.29 8.23
C ILE A 56 4.61 1.77 9.45
N SER A 57 5.48 2.77 9.27
CA SER A 57 6.25 3.30 10.38
C SER A 57 5.35 3.97 11.43
N MET A 58 5.86 4.14 12.65
CA MET A 58 5.12 4.84 13.72
C MET A 58 4.78 6.31 13.37
N SER A 59 5.52 6.92 12.44
CA SER A 59 5.20 8.25 11.94
C SER A 59 4.05 8.27 10.93
N GLY A 60 3.57 7.10 10.49
CA GLY A 60 2.59 6.96 9.42
C GLY A 60 3.20 6.98 8.02
N ARG A 61 4.50 7.28 7.88
CA ARG A 61 5.18 7.31 6.57
C ARG A 61 5.42 5.91 6.02
N PHE A 62 5.25 5.79 4.71
CA PHE A 62 5.71 4.63 3.95
C PHE A 62 7.24 4.58 3.90
N SER A 63 7.76 3.36 3.84
CA SER A 63 9.19 3.07 3.93
C SER A 63 9.59 1.98 2.94
N GLU A 64 10.89 1.69 2.86
CA GLU A 64 11.40 0.59 2.02
C GLU A 64 10.77 -0.77 2.37
N SER A 65 10.44 -1.04 3.64
CA SER A 65 9.72 -2.27 4.01
C SER A 65 8.29 -2.28 3.50
N THR A 66 7.61 -1.12 3.53
CA THR A 66 6.29 -0.94 2.93
C THR A 66 6.35 -1.27 1.43
N MET A 67 7.34 -0.72 0.72
CA MET A 67 7.53 -0.95 -0.72
C MET A 67 7.82 -2.40 -1.06
N ARG A 68 8.63 -3.09 -0.24
CA ARG A 68 8.87 -4.53 -0.40
C ARG A 68 7.61 -5.36 -0.20
N ALA A 69 6.78 -5.05 0.79
CA ALA A 69 5.51 -5.74 1.02
C ALA A 69 4.53 -5.54 -0.14
N VAL A 70 4.41 -4.32 -0.66
CA VAL A 70 3.57 -4.02 -1.85
C VAL A 70 4.06 -4.81 -3.07
N SER A 71 5.37 -4.79 -3.35
CA SER A 71 5.99 -5.55 -4.46
C SER A 71 5.78 -7.07 -4.30
N PHE A 72 5.82 -7.57 -3.06
CA PHE A 72 5.47 -8.96 -2.77
C PHE A 72 3.98 -9.24 -3.04
N ALA A 73 3.09 -8.36 -2.62
CA ALA A 73 1.65 -8.50 -2.85
C ALA A 73 1.28 -8.51 -4.35
N GLU A 74 1.92 -7.67 -5.17
CA GLU A 74 1.81 -7.74 -6.64
C GLU A 74 2.26 -9.12 -7.17
N LYS A 75 3.36 -9.69 -6.66
CA LYS A 75 3.83 -11.03 -7.06
C LYS A 75 2.88 -12.14 -6.62
N VAL A 76 2.24 -12.00 -5.46
CA VAL A 76 1.21 -12.95 -4.99
C VAL A 76 -0.02 -12.86 -5.89
N LYS A 77 -0.46 -11.64 -6.24
CA LYS A 77 -1.58 -11.44 -7.15
C LYS A 77 -1.35 -12.09 -8.52
N ASN A 78 -0.12 -12.06 -9.03
CA ASN A 78 0.25 -12.73 -10.29
C ASN A 78 0.12 -14.27 -10.26
N ILE A 79 0.14 -14.90 -9.08
CA ILE A 79 0.00 -16.37 -8.93
C ILE A 79 -1.34 -16.78 -8.32
N TYR A 80 -2.19 -15.81 -7.95
CA TYR A 80 -3.45 -16.02 -7.26
C TYR A 80 -4.55 -15.12 -7.83
N SER A 81 -5.57 -15.75 -8.41
CA SER A 81 -6.67 -15.03 -9.07
C SER A 81 -7.63 -14.34 -8.10
N GLY A 82 -7.72 -14.82 -6.86
CA GLY A 82 -8.64 -14.25 -5.86
C GLY A 82 -8.21 -12.89 -5.32
N PRO A 83 -9.01 -12.28 -4.44
CA PRO A 83 -8.70 -11.02 -3.79
C PRO A 83 -7.43 -11.10 -2.93
N VAL A 84 -6.57 -10.08 -3.06
CA VAL A 84 -5.39 -9.90 -2.23
C VAL A 84 -5.50 -8.53 -1.58
N PHE A 85 -5.38 -8.46 -0.26
CA PHE A 85 -5.43 -7.22 0.50
C PHE A 85 -4.11 -6.98 1.23
N LEU A 86 -3.68 -5.72 1.26
CA LEU A 86 -2.65 -5.19 2.15
C LEU A 86 -3.33 -4.62 3.40
N VAL A 87 -2.80 -4.88 4.60
CA VAL A 87 -3.38 -4.41 5.86
C VAL A 87 -2.32 -3.75 6.72
N ASP A 88 -2.59 -2.54 7.21
CA ASP A 88 -1.69 -1.77 8.07
C ASP A 88 -1.34 -2.49 9.38
N GLU A 89 -0.05 -2.71 9.65
CA GLU A 89 0.44 -3.40 10.85
C GLU A 89 0.91 -2.48 11.99
N SER A 90 0.73 -1.16 11.87
CA SER A 90 1.26 -0.19 12.84
C SER A 90 0.78 -0.43 14.30
N LEU A 91 -0.39 -1.03 14.48
CA LEU A 91 -0.97 -1.32 15.80
C LEU A 91 -0.48 -2.64 16.42
N THR A 92 0.00 -3.61 15.62
CA THR A 92 0.35 -4.96 16.11
C THR A 92 1.74 -5.01 16.75
N THR A 93 2.61 -4.05 16.40
CA THR A 93 4.00 -3.99 16.89
C THR A 93 4.08 -3.88 18.42
N LYS A 94 3.17 -3.13 19.05
CA LYS A 94 3.12 -3.00 20.53
C LYS A 94 2.75 -4.31 21.22
N THR A 95 1.82 -5.07 20.64
CA THR A 95 1.37 -6.36 21.18
C THR A 95 2.45 -7.43 21.02
N ALA A 96 3.10 -7.48 19.85
CA ALA A 96 4.20 -8.42 19.59
C ALA A 96 5.43 -8.17 20.49
N MET A 97 5.76 -6.91 20.79
CA MET A 97 6.85 -6.58 21.71
C MET A 97 6.57 -7.06 23.15
N ARG A 98 5.35 -6.90 23.65
CA ARG A 98 4.97 -7.37 25.00
C ARG A 98 5.07 -8.88 25.12
N MET A 99 4.53 -9.62 24.14
CA MET A 99 4.60 -11.08 24.15
C MET A 99 6.02 -11.62 24.01
N SER A 100 6.89 -10.92 23.25
CA SER A 100 8.30 -11.29 23.14
C SER A 100 9.05 -11.19 24.48
N GLN A 101 8.65 -10.29 25.37
CA GLN A 101 9.25 -10.14 26.70
C GLN A 101 8.82 -11.26 27.66
N GLU A 102 7.60 -11.78 27.48
CA GLU A 102 7.03 -12.83 28.34
C GLU A 102 7.51 -14.25 27.95
N VAL A 103 7.75 -14.51 26.65
CA VAL A 103 7.98 -15.88 26.13
C VAL A 103 9.47 -16.21 25.87
N GLY A 104 10.37 -15.22 25.77
CA GLY A 104 11.81 -15.46 25.62
C GLY A 104 12.26 -15.99 24.24
N GLN A 105 13.40 -16.70 24.17
CA GLN A 105 14.08 -17.05 22.90
C GLN A 105 13.24 -17.90 21.93
N ASP A 106 12.30 -18.71 22.42
CA ASP A 106 11.45 -19.53 21.56
C ASP A 106 10.41 -18.70 20.78
N PHE A 107 10.12 -17.46 21.22
CA PHE A 107 9.22 -16.56 20.50
C PHE A 107 9.76 -16.22 19.10
N SER A 108 11.08 -16.13 18.91
CA SER A 108 11.69 -15.82 17.60
C SER A 108 11.37 -16.83 16.50
N LYS A 109 11.10 -18.10 16.87
CA LYS A 109 10.75 -19.17 15.92
C LYS A 109 9.29 -19.11 15.50
N VAL A 110 8.41 -18.65 16.39
CA VAL A 110 6.95 -18.60 16.18
C VAL A 110 6.45 -17.21 15.83
N LYS A 111 7.27 -16.17 15.98
CA LYS A 111 6.94 -14.77 15.78
C LYS A 111 6.25 -14.53 14.45
N ASP A 112 6.83 -14.98 13.34
CA ASP A 112 6.32 -14.67 12.00
C ASP A 112 4.93 -15.29 11.77
N VAL A 113 4.68 -16.51 12.31
CA VAL A 113 3.36 -17.15 12.26
C VAL A 113 2.35 -16.39 13.12
N PHE A 114 2.77 -15.94 14.30
CA PHE A 114 1.92 -15.16 15.17
C PHE A 114 1.57 -13.79 14.55
N SER A 115 2.54 -13.12 13.92
CA SER A 115 2.29 -11.90 13.13
C SER A 115 1.24 -12.16 12.06
N ALA A 116 1.36 -13.25 11.30
CA ALA A 116 0.39 -13.62 10.27
C ALA A 116 -1.04 -13.80 10.83
N MET A 117 -1.18 -14.34 12.04
CA MET A 117 -2.47 -14.40 12.73
C MET A 117 -2.98 -13.01 13.13
N GLN A 118 -2.11 -12.13 13.63
CA GLN A 118 -2.49 -10.76 14.00
C GLN A 118 -2.92 -9.94 12.78
N ILE A 119 -2.30 -10.15 11.61
CA ILE A 119 -2.71 -9.53 10.35
C ILE A 119 -4.16 -9.89 10.02
N LEU A 120 -4.51 -11.18 10.12
CA LEU A 120 -5.88 -11.66 9.88
C LEU A 120 -6.88 -11.08 10.87
N ARG A 121 -6.53 -11.02 12.17
CA ARG A 121 -7.37 -10.38 13.19
C ARG A 121 -7.59 -8.91 12.91
N ASN A 122 -6.53 -8.21 12.54
CA ASN A 122 -6.59 -6.79 12.26
C ASN A 122 -7.44 -6.53 11.01
N GLU A 123 -7.32 -7.35 9.96
CA GLU A 123 -8.15 -7.21 8.75
C GLU A 123 -9.65 -7.27 9.04
N SER A 124 -10.08 -8.13 9.98
CA SER A 124 -11.47 -8.22 10.40
C SER A 124 -11.95 -7.02 11.26
N SER A 125 -11.05 -6.12 11.69
CA SER A 125 -11.42 -4.93 12.45
C SER A 125 -12.06 -3.87 11.55
N ILE A 126 -13.14 -3.25 12.03
CA ILE A 126 -13.86 -2.17 11.33
C ILE A 126 -12.95 -0.96 11.07
N THR A 127 -11.96 -0.73 11.93
CA THR A 127 -11.03 0.41 11.83
C THR A 127 -9.78 0.11 11.00
N ALA A 128 -9.67 -1.08 10.43
CA ALA A 128 -8.49 -1.50 9.71
C ALA A 128 -8.31 -0.72 8.40
N ARG A 129 -7.14 -0.11 8.24
CA ARG A 129 -6.72 0.40 6.94
C ARG A 129 -6.28 -0.78 6.07
N ARG A 130 -7.02 -1.00 4.99
CA ARG A 130 -6.74 -2.06 4.02
C ARG A 130 -6.80 -1.53 2.58
N TRP A 131 -5.98 -2.11 1.72
CA TRP A 131 -5.91 -1.79 0.30
C TRP A 131 -6.00 -3.07 -0.53
N GLU A 132 -6.93 -3.12 -1.48
CA GLU A 132 -7.00 -4.21 -2.44
C GLU A 132 -5.87 -4.10 -3.47
N VAL A 133 -5.17 -5.19 -3.74
CA VAL A 133 -4.14 -5.26 -4.78
C VAL A 133 -4.80 -5.35 -6.15
N ARG A 134 -4.58 -4.34 -6.99
CA ARG A 134 -5.23 -4.17 -8.30
C ARG A 134 -4.19 -4.13 -9.41
N GLU A 135 -4.35 -5.00 -10.41
CA GLU A 135 -3.46 -5.08 -11.57
C GLU A 135 -3.80 -4.02 -12.63
N ARG A 136 -5.10 -3.78 -12.84
CA ARG A 136 -5.58 -2.77 -13.80
C ARG A 136 -5.87 -1.48 -13.05
N ARG A 137 -5.30 -0.39 -13.54
CA ARG A 137 -5.58 0.96 -13.07
C ARG A 137 -5.95 1.86 -14.23
N VAL A 138 -6.83 2.79 -13.91
CA VAL A 138 -7.27 3.90 -14.76
C VAL A 138 -6.08 4.76 -15.22
N VAL A 139 -6.30 5.53 -16.28
CA VAL A 139 -5.32 6.42 -16.88
C VAL A 139 -5.89 7.83 -16.88
N CYS A 140 -5.10 8.79 -16.43
CA CYS A 140 -5.36 10.21 -16.63
C CYS A 140 -4.97 10.55 -18.09
N ARG A 141 -5.95 10.93 -18.91
CA ARG A 141 -5.76 11.13 -20.37
C ARG A 141 -5.78 12.59 -20.81
N ASP A 142 -6.21 13.47 -19.93
CA ASP A 142 -6.49 14.88 -20.22
C ASP A 142 -5.78 15.78 -19.21
N LEU A 143 -4.51 15.49 -18.91
CA LEU A 143 -3.66 16.45 -18.24
C LEU A 143 -3.57 17.69 -19.14
N ARG A 144 -4.31 18.74 -18.77
CA ARG A 144 -4.39 20.00 -19.53
C ARG A 144 -2.99 20.57 -19.77
N GLU A 145 -2.86 21.41 -20.80
CA GLU A 145 -1.61 22.13 -21.04
C GLU A 145 -1.21 22.92 -19.79
N ILE A 146 -0.12 22.47 -19.16
CA ILE A 146 0.47 23.10 -17.99
C ILE A 146 1.46 24.17 -18.50
N PRO A 147 1.37 25.43 -18.02
CA PRO A 147 2.33 26.46 -18.41
C PRO A 147 3.77 26.02 -18.09
N SER A 148 4.72 26.33 -18.99
CA SER A 148 6.15 26.05 -18.80
C SER A 148 6.65 26.54 -17.44
N ASN A 149 7.57 25.79 -16.83
CA ASN A 149 8.15 26.02 -15.51
C ASN A 149 7.17 26.06 -14.31
N SER A 150 5.91 25.66 -14.47
CA SER A 150 4.99 25.55 -13.33
C SER A 150 5.39 24.42 -12.39
N ARG A 151 5.43 24.68 -11.09
CA ARG A 151 5.62 23.65 -10.06
C ARG A 151 4.29 22.95 -9.82
N VAL A 152 4.23 21.66 -10.15
CA VAL A 152 2.99 20.88 -10.12
C VAL A 152 2.97 19.92 -8.94
N LEU A 153 1.84 19.84 -8.24
CA LEU A 153 1.54 18.78 -7.28
C LEU A 153 0.47 17.86 -7.85
N LEU A 154 0.78 16.57 -7.98
CA LEU A 154 -0.21 15.51 -8.21
C LEU A 154 -0.80 15.11 -6.86
N TYR A 155 -2.05 15.49 -6.61
CA TYR A 155 -2.73 15.26 -5.33
C TYR A 155 -3.71 14.10 -5.42
N LYS A 156 -3.44 13.03 -4.66
CA LYS A 156 -4.21 11.78 -4.63
C LYS A 156 -4.56 11.24 -6.03
N PRO A 157 -3.60 11.10 -6.96
CA PRO A 157 -3.90 10.54 -8.29
C PRO A 157 -4.41 9.09 -8.18
N GLU A 158 -5.35 8.69 -9.03
CA GLU A 158 -5.91 7.32 -9.00
C GLU A 158 -4.94 6.26 -9.56
N SER A 159 -3.92 6.69 -10.31
CA SER A 159 -2.82 5.84 -10.73
C SER A 159 -1.57 6.63 -11.12
N ALA A 160 -0.44 5.94 -11.30
CA ALA A 160 0.76 6.55 -11.87
C ALA A 160 0.74 6.63 -13.42
N ARG A 161 -0.34 6.22 -14.07
CA ARG A 161 -0.52 6.29 -15.53
C ARG A 161 -1.17 7.63 -15.87
N ILE A 162 -0.34 8.61 -16.17
CA ILE A 162 -0.74 9.98 -16.50
C ILE A 162 -0.13 10.29 -17.86
N GLU A 163 -0.97 10.51 -18.88
CA GLU A 163 -0.53 10.95 -20.20
C GLU A 163 -0.05 12.41 -20.12
N GLY A 164 1.03 12.74 -20.83
CA GLY A 164 1.61 14.08 -20.81
C GLY A 164 2.48 14.41 -19.59
N ILE A 165 2.58 13.52 -18.59
CA ILE A 165 3.43 13.77 -17.39
C ILE A 165 4.91 13.97 -17.75
N ASP A 166 5.41 13.26 -18.75
CA ASP A 166 6.80 13.36 -19.21
C ASP A 166 7.06 14.65 -20.01
N SER A 167 6.01 15.42 -20.33
CA SER A 167 6.11 16.72 -20.99
C SER A 167 6.27 17.89 -19.99
N LEU A 168 6.22 17.62 -18.69
CA LEU A 168 6.46 18.63 -17.66
C LEU A 168 7.95 18.98 -17.61
N GLU A 169 8.27 20.28 -17.56
CA GLU A 169 9.65 20.77 -17.47
C GLU A 169 10.27 20.57 -16.08
N THR A 170 9.43 20.44 -15.05
CA THR A 170 9.84 20.20 -13.66
C THR A 170 9.23 18.91 -13.13
N ASP A 171 10.00 18.15 -12.34
CA ASP A 171 9.49 16.97 -11.65
C ASP A 171 8.31 17.36 -10.73
N PRO A 172 7.12 16.74 -10.90
CA PRO A 172 5.99 17.07 -10.06
C PRO A 172 6.19 16.52 -8.65
N GLY A 173 5.70 17.27 -7.67
CA GLY A 173 5.40 16.73 -6.34
C GLY A 173 4.29 15.70 -6.44
N VAL A 174 4.30 14.68 -5.58
CA VAL A 174 3.27 13.64 -5.58
C VAL A 174 2.82 13.35 -4.15
N PHE A 175 1.53 13.49 -3.90
CA PHE A 175 0.90 13.07 -2.64
C PHE A 175 -0.05 11.90 -2.89
N VAL A 176 0.15 10.80 -2.17
CA VAL A 176 -0.60 9.57 -2.40
C VAL A 176 -0.70 8.70 -1.16
N GLU A 177 -1.93 8.25 -0.87
CA GLU A 177 -2.24 7.42 0.30
C GLU A 177 -2.36 5.92 -0.05
N ASP A 178 -2.51 5.57 -1.33
CA ASP A 178 -2.48 4.17 -1.81
C ASP A 178 -1.02 3.70 -1.97
N PRO A 179 -0.58 2.65 -1.24
CA PRO A 179 0.79 2.18 -1.27
C PRO A 179 1.22 1.56 -2.61
N GLN A 180 0.29 1.06 -3.42
CA GLN A 180 0.59 0.57 -4.78
C GLN A 180 0.88 1.72 -5.74
N ILE A 181 0.09 2.79 -5.65
CA ILE A 181 0.31 3.99 -6.47
C ILE A 181 1.62 4.67 -6.02
N PHE A 182 1.86 4.75 -4.70
CA PHE A 182 3.14 5.22 -4.16
C PHE A 182 4.33 4.45 -4.75
N LEU A 183 4.28 3.11 -4.73
CA LEU A 183 5.34 2.27 -5.31
C LEU A 183 5.48 2.51 -6.83
N ALA A 184 4.37 2.69 -7.55
CA ALA A 184 4.39 2.95 -8.98
C ALA A 184 5.12 4.27 -9.31
N PHE A 185 4.90 5.33 -8.53
CA PHE A 185 5.65 6.59 -8.68
C PHE A 185 7.13 6.44 -8.29
N LYS A 186 7.44 5.72 -7.20
CA LYS A 186 8.85 5.41 -6.85
C LYS A 186 9.58 4.70 -7.99
N ARG A 187 8.92 3.74 -8.66
CA ARG A 187 9.49 3.02 -9.83
C ARG A 187 9.73 3.92 -11.04
N LYS A 188 8.98 5.03 -11.17
CA LYS A 188 9.20 6.07 -12.18
C LYS A 188 10.30 7.07 -11.80
N GLY A 189 10.99 6.88 -10.68
CA GLY A 189 12.05 7.77 -10.21
C GLY A 189 11.55 8.98 -9.42
N MET A 190 10.25 9.09 -9.17
CA MET A 190 9.66 10.20 -8.41
C MET A 190 9.75 9.98 -6.90
N ASN A 191 9.51 11.04 -6.13
CA ASN A 191 9.58 11.03 -4.66
C ASN A 191 8.22 11.40 -4.02
N PRO A 192 7.25 10.48 -4.05
CA PRO A 192 5.96 10.70 -3.43
C PRO A 192 6.04 10.79 -1.90
N VAL A 193 5.10 11.52 -1.31
CA VAL A 193 4.81 11.54 0.13
C VAL A 193 3.40 10.99 0.38
N ASN A 194 3.17 10.43 1.56
CA ASN A 194 1.87 9.82 1.91
C ASN A 194 1.19 10.49 3.12
N LEU A 195 1.75 11.58 3.64
CA LEU A 195 1.16 12.37 4.71
C LEU A 195 0.99 13.80 4.22
N ILE A 196 -0.20 14.36 4.43
CA ILE A 196 -0.50 15.74 4.03
C ILE A 196 0.40 16.76 4.73
N ALA A 197 0.84 16.46 5.95
CA ALA A 197 1.75 17.30 6.74
C ALA A 197 3.16 17.41 6.14
N ASP A 198 3.52 16.54 5.18
CA ASP A 198 4.80 16.58 4.47
C ASP A 198 4.73 17.44 3.19
N ILE A 199 3.61 18.13 2.94
CA ILE A 199 3.39 18.96 1.76
C ILE A 199 3.35 20.43 2.18
N ASP A 200 4.21 21.24 1.56
CA ASP A 200 4.07 22.69 1.57
C ASP A 200 3.37 23.14 0.29
N PHE A 201 2.06 23.37 0.39
CA PHE A 201 1.22 23.74 -0.76
C PHE A 201 1.58 25.09 -1.38
N SER A 202 2.23 25.98 -0.61
CA SER A 202 2.69 27.27 -1.12
C SER A 202 3.86 27.16 -2.13
N THR A 203 4.48 25.99 -2.21
CA THR A 203 5.58 25.70 -3.14
C THR A 203 5.11 25.26 -4.52
N TYR A 204 3.80 25.12 -4.73
CA TYR A 204 3.23 24.69 -6.01
C TYR A 204 2.43 25.83 -6.63
N ASP A 205 2.47 25.90 -7.96
CA ASP A 205 1.69 26.84 -8.75
C ASP A 205 0.38 26.17 -9.21
N ILE A 206 0.42 24.85 -9.41
CA ILE A 206 -0.72 24.04 -9.87
C ILE A 206 -0.85 22.77 -9.01
N ILE A 207 -2.09 22.46 -8.61
CA ILE A 207 -2.45 21.19 -8.01
C ILE A 207 -3.38 20.44 -8.97
N VAL A 208 -3.00 19.21 -9.31
CA VAL A 208 -3.81 18.30 -10.14
C VAL A 208 -4.54 17.33 -9.23
N ILE A 209 -5.88 17.30 -9.32
CA ILE A 209 -6.76 16.38 -8.61
C ILE A 209 -7.52 15.48 -9.58
N ALA A 210 -8.10 14.38 -9.09
CA ALA A 210 -9.06 13.61 -9.87
C ALA A 210 -10.38 14.40 -10.02
N CYS A 211 -11.04 14.24 -11.17
CA CYS A 211 -12.32 14.89 -11.43
C CYS A 211 -13.37 14.52 -10.36
N GLY A 212 -13.98 15.55 -9.75
CA GLY A 212 -14.99 15.37 -8.70
C GLY A 212 -14.46 15.13 -7.28
N GLU A 213 -13.13 15.07 -7.10
CA GLU A 213 -12.52 15.10 -5.77
C GLU A 213 -12.40 16.53 -5.26
N GLU A 214 -12.32 16.70 -3.94
CA GLU A 214 -12.03 17.97 -3.30
C GLU A 214 -10.70 17.88 -2.55
N LEU A 215 -10.02 19.02 -2.38
CA LEU A 215 -8.88 19.08 -1.47
C LEU A 215 -9.37 18.90 -0.03
N ASP A 216 -8.65 18.11 0.77
CA ASP A 216 -9.01 17.90 2.18
C ASP A 216 -9.17 19.27 2.88
N GLY A 217 -10.32 19.50 3.54
CA GLY A 217 -10.91 20.80 3.95
C GLY A 217 -10.13 21.68 4.95
N LYS A 218 -8.82 21.79 4.81
CA LYS A 218 -7.91 22.71 5.51
C LYS A 218 -6.98 23.47 4.57
N LEU A 219 -7.10 23.25 3.26
CA LEU A 219 -6.41 24.05 2.27
C LEU A 219 -7.21 25.33 2.05
N ASP A 220 -7.07 26.30 2.97
CA ASP A 220 -7.43 27.69 2.71
C ASP A 220 -6.50 28.22 1.60
N LEU A 221 -6.82 27.84 0.37
CA LEU A 221 -6.23 28.45 -0.81
C LEU A 221 -6.84 29.85 -0.89
N ASN A 222 -6.15 30.82 -0.30
CA ASN A 222 -6.44 32.24 -0.53
C ASN A 222 -6.45 32.52 -2.04
N SER A 223 -6.93 33.68 -2.47
CA SER A 223 -6.92 34.10 -3.88
C SER A 223 -5.53 34.15 -4.56
N GLU A 224 -4.45 33.93 -3.81
CA GLU A 224 -3.06 33.80 -4.28
C GLU A 224 -2.50 32.36 -4.21
N GLY A 225 -3.33 31.37 -3.85
CA GLY A 225 -2.93 29.96 -3.77
C GLY A 225 -2.79 29.28 -5.13
N PRO A 226 -2.21 28.06 -5.18
CA PRO A 226 -2.10 27.28 -6.41
C PRO A 226 -3.43 27.13 -7.14
N GLN A 227 -3.37 27.15 -8.46
CA GLN A 227 -4.50 26.81 -9.31
C GLN A 227 -4.82 25.31 -9.17
N VAL A 228 -6.08 24.97 -8.93
CA VAL A 228 -6.55 23.59 -8.92
C VAL A 228 -7.06 23.23 -10.31
N ILE A 229 -6.56 22.12 -10.86
CA ILE A 229 -7.02 21.54 -12.12
C ILE A 229 -7.41 20.08 -11.92
N GLU A 230 -8.40 19.64 -12.68
CA GLU A 230 -8.87 18.26 -12.65
C GLU A 230 -8.27 17.44 -13.80
N CYS A 231 -8.04 16.16 -13.55
CA CYS A 231 -7.81 15.16 -14.59
C CYS A 231 -8.91 14.08 -14.55
N SER A 232 -9.37 13.68 -15.74
CA SER A 232 -10.32 12.59 -15.95
C SER A 232 -9.61 11.24 -15.97
N TRP A 233 -10.03 10.35 -15.07
CA TRP A 233 -9.49 9.00 -14.96
C TRP A 233 -10.39 7.99 -15.68
N LEU A 234 -9.90 7.46 -16.79
CA LEU A 234 -10.65 6.52 -17.62
C LEU A 234 -10.03 5.13 -17.54
N ASN A 235 -10.86 4.10 -17.72
CA ASN A 235 -10.34 2.74 -17.86
C ASN A 235 -9.35 2.70 -19.04
N GLY A 236 -8.13 2.24 -18.74
CA GLY A 236 -7.03 2.14 -19.70
C GLY A 236 -6.95 0.79 -20.38
#